data_AF-A0A3D2F9E3-F1
#
_entry.id   AF-A0A3D2F9E3-F1
#
_cell.length_a   1.000
_cell.length_b   1.000
_cell.length_c   1.000
_cell.angle_alpha   90.00
_cell.angle_beta   90.00
_cell.angle_gamma   90.00
#
_symmetry.space_group_name_H-M   'P 1'
#
loop_
_entity.id
_entity.type
_entity.pdbx_description
1 polymer ?
#
loop_
_entity_poly.entity_id
_entity_poly.type
_entity_poly.pdbx_seq_one_letter_code
_entity_poly.pdbx_strand_id
1 'polypeptide(L)' 'MTDISKDLPEAAKRALAEAETRRKEQGEFKLPTELGGRKGPEPVRFGDWERKGIAVDF' A
#
# COMPACT_ATOMS: atom_id res chain seq x y z
N MET A 1 6.64 1.05 20.32
CA MET A 1 6.03 0.59 19.06
C MET A 1 5.37 -0.74 19.37
N THR A 2 4.04 -0.79 19.40
CA THR A 2 3.30 -2.03 19.69
C THR A 2 3.42 -2.96 18.49
N ASP A 3 3.92 -4.18 18.70
CA ASP A 3 4.06 -5.22 17.68
C ASP A 3 2.67 -5.75 17.26
N ILE A 4 1.99 -5.00 16.39
CA ILE A 4 0.67 -5.36 15.81
C ILE A 4 0.69 -6.75 15.15
N SER A 5 1.88 -7.20 14.72
CA SER A 5 2.13 -8.48 14.07
C SER A 5 1.90 -9.71 14.97
N LYS A 6 1.96 -9.55 16.30
CA LYS A 6 1.95 -10.70 17.23
C LYS A 6 0.54 -11.15 17.66
N ASP A 7 -0.43 -10.24 17.69
CA ASP A 7 -1.79 -10.49 18.18
C ASP A 7 -2.85 -10.37 17.07
N LEU A 8 -2.58 -10.95 15.90
CA LEU A 8 -3.58 -11.01 14.83
C LEU A 8 -4.63 -12.08 15.16
N PRO A 9 -5.94 -11.76 15.12
CA PRO A 9 -6.98 -12.77 15.26
C PRO A 9 -6.91 -13.79 14.11
N GLU A 10 -7.38 -15.03 14.35
CA GLU A 10 -7.31 -16.12 13.38
C GLU A 10 -7.95 -15.77 12.02
N ALA A 11 -9.01 -14.95 12.03
CA ALA A 11 -9.62 -14.43 10.81
C ALA A 11 -8.65 -13.56 9.99
N ALA A 12 -7.85 -12.71 10.65
CA ALA A 12 -6.87 -11.85 9.97
C ALA A 12 -5.72 -12.69 9.37
N LYS A 13 -5.26 -13.73 10.07
CA LYS A 13 -4.24 -14.67 9.55
C LYS A 13 -4.73 -15.37 8.28
N ARG A 14 -5.98 -15.84 8.27
CA ARG A 14 -6.59 -16.48 7.09
C ARG A 14 -6.71 -15.51 5.92
N ALA A 15 -7.17 -14.29 6.17
CA ALA A 15 -7.29 -13.26 5.14
C ALA A 15 -5.94 -12.91 4.49
N LEU A 16 -4.88 -12.80 5.30
CA LEU A 16 -3.52 -12.58 4.80
C LEU A 16 -3.02 -13.76 3.97
N ALA A 17 -3.23 -15.00 4.44
CA ALA A 17 -2.85 -16.20 3.71
C ALA A 17 -3.54 -16.29 2.33
N GLU A 18 -4.84 -15.97 2.25
CA GLU A 18 -5.57 -15.95 0.97
C GLU A 18 -5.12 -14.79 0.06
N ALA A 19 -4.79 -13.63 0.63
CA ALA A 19 -4.22 -12.52 -0.14
C ALA A 19 -2.85 -12.88 -0.72
N GLU A 20 -2.02 -13.59 0.04
CA GLU A 20 -0.73 -14.10 -0.41
C GLU A 20 -0.86 -15.15 -1.51
N THR A 21 -1.78 -16.11 -1.39
CA THR A 21 -2.01 -17.11 -2.47
C THR A 21 -2.45 -16.42 -3.76
N ARG A 22 -3.38 -15.46 -3.67
CA ARG A 22 -3.81 -14.65 -4.82
C ARG A 22 -2.66 -13.87 -5.44
N ARG A 23 -1.78 -13.26 -4.63
CA ARG A 23 -0.62 -12.52 -5.14
C ARG A 23 0.38 -13.44 -5.85
N LYS A 24 0.61 -14.65 -5.32
CA LYS A 24 1.47 -15.66 -5.96
C LYS A 24 0.90 -16.15 -7.30
N GLU A 25 -0.41 -16.36 -7.36
CA GLU A 25 -1.11 -16.77 -8.59
C GLU A 25 -1.14 -15.68 -9.67
N GLN A 26 -1.35 -14.42 -9.27
CA GLN A 26 -1.38 -13.28 -10.19
C GLN A 26 0.02 -12.89 -10.71
N GLY A 27 1.07 -13.30 -10.00
CA GLY A 27 2.45 -12.95 -10.33
C GLY A 27 2.80 -11.48 -10.06
N GLU A 28 4.05 -11.11 -10.29
CA GLU A 28 4.45 -9.70 -10.25
C GLU A 28 3.98 -8.97 -11.50
N PHE A 29 3.08 -8.02 -11.33
CA PHE A 29 2.77 -7.08 -12.39
C PHE A 29 4.00 -6.21 -12.66
N LYS A 30 4.68 -6.43 -13.80
CA LYS A 30 5.71 -5.53 -14.30
C LYS A 30 5.07 -4.27 -14.86
N LEU A 31 4.60 -3.38 -13.98
CA LEU A 31 4.24 -2.03 -14.39
C LEU A 31 5.53 -1.25 -14.67
N PRO A 32 5.53 -0.38 -15.70
CA PRO A 32 6.62 0.57 -15.88
C PRO A 32 6.78 1.39 -14.61
N THR A 33 8.03 1.63 -14.21
CA THR A 33 8.31 2.51 -13.07
C THR A 33 7.80 3.90 -13.38
N GLU A 34 6.92 4.43 -12.54
CA GLU A 34 6.52 5.83 -12.63
C GLU A 34 7.73 6.73 -12.32
N LEU A 35 8.17 7.50 -13.32
CA LEU A 35 9.26 8.46 -13.18
C LEU A 35 8.67 9.84 -12.89
N GLY A 36 9.17 10.50 -11.84
CA GLY A 36 8.71 11.84 -11.45
C GLY A 36 7.43 11.87 -10.60
N GLY A 37 6.78 10.73 -10.38
CA GLY A 37 5.66 10.60 -9.45
C GLY A 37 6.09 10.70 -7.98
N ARG A 38 5.19 11.18 -7.11
CA ARG A 38 5.41 11.12 -5.65
C ARG A 38 5.53 9.65 -5.23
N LYS A 39 6.50 9.34 -4.37
CA LYS A 39 6.57 8.02 -3.73
C LYS A 39 5.32 7.82 -2.87
N GLY A 40 4.71 6.64 -2.95
CA GLY A 40 3.53 6.30 -2.17
C GLY A 40 2.26 6.32 -3.03
N PRO A 41 1.12 6.03 -2.40
CA PRO A 41 -0.14 5.92 -3.11
C PRO A 41 -0.61 7.28 -3.62
N GLU A 42 -1.36 7.30 -4.73
CA GLU A 42 -1.79 8.54 -5.40
C GLU A 42 -2.43 9.54 -4.42
N PRO A 43 -1.92 10.78 -4.32
CA PRO A 43 -2.43 11.76 -3.36
C PRO A 43 -3.91 12.08 -3.60
N VAL A 44 -4.38 11.98 -4.85
CA VAL A 44 -5.80 12.12 -5.23
C VAL A 44 -6.69 11.08 -4.54
N ARG A 45 -6.19 9.84 -4.37
CA ARG A 45 -6.96 8.75 -3.74
C ARG A 45 -6.91 8.79 -2.21
N PHE A 46 -5.88 9.39 -1.62
CA PHE A 46 -5.61 9.30 -0.17
C PHE A 46 -5.60 10.66 0.55
N GLY A 47 -5.92 11.76 -0.15
CA GLY A 47 -6.04 13.09 0.45
C GLY A 47 -4.72 13.73 0.86
N ASP A 48 -3.57 13.17 0.46
CA ASP A 48 -2.24 13.69 0.78
C ASP A 48 -1.78 14.76 -0.22
N TRP A 49 -2.51 15.87 -0.26
CA TRP A 49 -2.21 17.02 -1.12
C TRP A 49 -1.11 17.91 -0.56
N GLU A 50 -0.60 17.61 0.64
CA GLU A 50 0.40 18.43 1.30
C GLU A 50 1.81 17.91 1.05
N ARG A 51 2.75 18.82 0.76
CA ARG A 51 4.18 18.53 0.79
C ARG A 51 4.89 19.61 1.58
N LYS A 52 5.45 19.25 2.75
CA LYS A 52 6.08 20.21 3.69
C LYS A 52 5.14 21.34 4.12
N GLY A 53 3.85 21.05 4.33
CA GLY A 53 2.84 22.02 4.76
C GLY A 53 2.37 22.98 3.66
N ILE A 54 2.72 22.72 2.40
CA ILE A 54 2.21 23.45 1.24
C ILE A 54 1.24 22.54 0.51
N ALA A 55 0.01 23.02 0.27
CA ALA A 55 -0.93 22.35 -0.63
C ALA A 55 -0.34 22.41 -2.05
N VAL A 56 -0.04 21.25 -2.63
CA VAL A 56 0.53 21.10 -3.96
C VAL A 56 -0.51 20.43 -4.85
N ASP A 57 -0.96 21.17 -5.84
CA ASP A 57 -1.72 20.68 -6.99
C ASP A 57 -0.72 20.40 -8.14
N PHE A 58 -1.01 19.37 -8.95
CA PHE A 58 -0.09 18.70 -9.89
C PHE A 58 0.76 19.62 -10.79
#